data_AF-A0AAD9D847-F1
#
_entry.id   AF-A0AAD9D847-F1
#
_cell.length_a   1.000
_cell.length_b   1.000
_cell.length_c   1.000
_cell.angle_alpha   90.00
_cell.angle_beta   90.00
_cell.angle_gamma   90.00
#
_symmetry.space_group_name_H-M   'P 1'
#
loop_
_entity.id
_entity.type
_entity.pdbx_description
1 polymer ?
#
loop_
_entity_poly.entity_id
_entity_poly.type
_entity_poly.pdbx_seq_one_letter_code
_entity_poly.pdbx_strand_id
1 'polypeptide(L)'
;MELGSSMNYTTRDFELHKVARGGSGLYEHWYPNHGMHWNLLRSAIEEQRGQQGDWKGFIWHQGSQAVWSAQQYGEDRSLTYYGNLTGFVSEVRELMFQNSITWRCKEEIPVVIVQVGFWPGYKDAANRTRDAQAKFCNQDPRAVLVKTDDLSRYYHYDAASFLISGNRIAQAYQEALGGVVECPDERVPSSSPSEKSMEPSMSLEPTVMRLETDLPSSINTNELV
;
A
#
# COMPACT_ATOMS: atom_id res chain seq x y z
N MET A 1 8.54 46.07 -35.05
CA MET A 1 9.44 45.07 -34.46
C MET A 1 8.63 44.34 -33.41
N GLU A 2 7.86 43.34 -33.81
CA GLU A 2 7.00 42.55 -32.92
C GLU A 2 7.71 41.24 -32.59
N LEU A 3 8.07 41.05 -31.33
CA LEU A 3 8.59 39.79 -30.79
C LEU A 3 7.41 38.98 -30.23
N GLY A 4 6.62 38.39 -31.12
CA GLY A 4 5.63 37.38 -30.76
C GLY A 4 6.29 36.00 -30.65
N SER A 5 7.08 35.76 -29.60
CA SER A 5 7.56 34.42 -29.30
C SER A 5 6.40 33.62 -28.71
N SER A 6 5.70 32.90 -29.60
CA SER A 6 4.78 31.82 -29.23
C SER A 6 5.57 30.76 -28.46
N MET A 7 5.48 30.78 -27.13
CA MET A 7 5.94 29.65 -26.32
C MET A 7 4.96 28.50 -26.58
N ASN A 8 5.39 27.55 -27.39
CA ASN A 8 4.72 26.28 -27.60
C ASN A 8 4.77 25.47 -26.28
N TYR A 9 3.85 25.75 -25.36
CA TYR A 9 3.63 24.89 -24.22
C TYR A 9 2.95 23.62 -24.72
N THR A 10 3.65 22.49 -24.61
CA THR A 10 3.01 21.19 -24.78
C THR A 10 2.20 20.93 -23.52
N THR A 11 0.89 21.16 -23.59
CA THR A 11 -0.03 20.76 -22.52
C THR A 11 -0.02 19.23 -22.44
N ARG A 12 0.34 18.70 -21.28
CA ARG A 12 0.19 17.29 -20.95
C ARG A 12 -0.99 17.18 -20.01
N ASP A 13 -2.01 16.48 -20.44
CA ASP A 13 -3.14 16.16 -19.59
C ASP A 13 -2.71 15.09 -18.57
N PHE A 14 -3.22 15.20 -17.35
CA PHE A 14 -3.07 14.17 -16.35
C PHE A 14 -4.42 13.97 -15.64
N GLU A 15 -4.66 12.73 -15.22
CA GLU A 15 -5.83 12.36 -14.45
C GLU A 15 -5.43 11.94 -13.04
N LEU A 16 -6.26 12.28 -12.05
CA LEU A 16 -6.09 11.87 -10.66
C LEU A 16 -7.32 11.12 -10.18
N HIS A 17 -7.18 9.82 -9.92
CA HIS A 17 -8.22 9.02 -9.30
C HIS A 17 -8.12 9.08 -7.77
N LYS A 18 -9.01 9.86 -7.15
CA LYS A 18 -9.07 9.99 -5.69
C LYS A 18 -10.00 8.93 -5.10
N VAL A 19 -9.44 8.01 -4.32
CA VAL A 19 -10.22 7.01 -3.56
C VAL A 19 -10.18 7.22 -2.03
N ALA A 20 -9.49 8.25 -1.53
CA ALA A 20 -9.24 8.45 -0.10
C ALA A 20 -10.52 8.51 0.77
N ARG A 21 -10.44 7.93 1.99
CA ARG A 21 -11.49 7.94 3.02
C ARG A 21 -10.96 8.45 4.35
N GLY A 22 -11.60 9.47 4.91
CA GLY A 22 -11.29 9.97 6.25
C GLY A 22 -11.55 8.91 7.32
N GLY A 23 -10.82 8.96 8.43
CA GLY A 23 -11.03 8.04 9.55
C GLY A 23 -10.49 6.61 9.36
N SER A 24 -9.96 6.27 8.18
CA SER A 24 -9.61 4.90 7.82
C SER A 24 -8.18 4.49 8.24
N GLY A 25 -8.06 3.27 8.78
CA GLY A 25 -6.80 2.61 9.13
C GLY A 25 -6.30 1.66 8.04
N LEU A 26 -4.98 1.55 7.86
CA LEU A 26 -4.36 0.74 6.80
C LEU A 26 -4.83 -0.73 6.81
N TYR A 27 -4.63 -1.45 7.91
CA TYR A 27 -4.95 -2.87 7.98
C TYR A 27 -6.46 -3.14 7.82
N GLU A 28 -7.26 -2.54 8.69
CA GLU A 28 -8.71 -2.78 8.76
C GLU A 28 -9.48 -2.32 7.51
N HIS A 29 -9.04 -1.23 6.86
CA HIS A 29 -9.82 -0.62 5.80
C HIS A 29 -9.20 -0.78 4.41
N TRP A 30 -7.88 -0.81 4.28
CA TRP A 30 -7.23 -0.74 2.96
C TRP A 30 -6.50 -2.02 2.56
N TYR A 31 -6.18 -2.87 3.51
CA TYR A 31 -5.30 -3.99 3.25
C TYR A 31 -5.94 -4.99 2.27
N PRO A 32 -5.15 -5.61 1.38
CA PRO A 32 -5.67 -6.44 0.31
C PRO A 32 -6.59 -7.56 0.79
N ASN A 33 -7.62 -7.83 -0.01
CA ASN A 33 -8.58 -8.93 0.12
C ASN A 33 -9.54 -8.89 1.33
N HIS A 34 -9.27 -8.10 2.37
CA HIS A 34 -10.17 -8.00 3.53
C HIS A 34 -10.48 -6.57 3.97
N GLY A 35 -9.71 -5.57 3.54
CA GLY A 35 -9.94 -4.18 3.90
C GLY A 35 -11.30 -3.70 3.40
N MET A 36 -12.09 -3.04 4.25
CA MET A 36 -13.42 -2.53 3.91
C MET A 36 -13.46 -1.68 2.61
N HIS A 37 -12.40 -0.95 2.32
CA HIS A 37 -12.22 -0.07 1.15
C HIS A 37 -11.30 -0.67 0.08
N TRP A 38 -10.78 -1.88 0.26
CA TRP A 38 -9.91 -2.52 -0.73
C TRP A 38 -10.61 -2.67 -2.07
N ASN A 39 -11.85 -3.18 -2.07
CA ASN A 39 -12.61 -3.38 -3.31
C ASN A 39 -12.84 -2.06 -4.06
N LEU A 40 -13.02 -0.94 -3.34
CA LEU A 40 -13.14 0.38 -3.94
C LEU A 40 -11.86 0.80 -4.67
N LEU A 41 -10.70 0.61 -4.04
CA LEU A 41 -9.40 0.89 -4.67
C LEU A 41 -9.14 -0.03 -5.86
N ARG A 42 -9.39 -1.33 -5.70
CA ARG A 42 -9.20 -2.33 -6.75
C ARG A 42 -10.07 -2.01 -7.98
N SER A 43 -11.37 -1.77 -7.80
CA SER A 43 -12.26 -1.40 -8.90
C SER A 43 -11.80 -0.12 -9.59
N ALA A 44 -11.37 0.90 -8.83
CA ALA A 44 -10.83 2.11 -9.43
C ALA A 44 -9.59 1.86 -10.30
N ILE A 45 -8.74 0.89 -9.97
CA ILE A 45 -7.56 0.49 -10.76
C ILE A 45 -7.98 -0.32 -12.00
N GLU A 46 -8.86 -1.31 -11.82
CA GLU A 46 -9.27 -2.26 -12.86
C GLU A 46 -10.16 -1.61 -13.94
N GLU A 47 -11.08 -0.72 -13.55
CA GLU A 47 -12.03 -0.07 -14.48
C GLU A 47 -11.34 0.84 -15.51
N GLN A 48 -10.12 1.30 -15.22
CA GLN A 48 -9.34 2.16 -16.11
C GLN A 48 -8.54 1.40 -17.17
N ARG A 49 -8.53 0.06 -17.12
CA ARG A 49 -7.89 -0.76 -18.14
C ARG A 49 -8.53 -0.49 -19.50
N GLY A 50 -7.75 0.07 -20.44
CA GLY A 50 -8.17 0.26 -21.83
C GLY A 50 -9.01 1.52 -22.11
N GLN A 51 -9.21 2.42 -21.12
CA GLN A 51 -10.03 3.63 -21.30
C GLN A 51 -9.25 4.92 -21.63
N GLN A 52 -7.97 4.80 -22.02
CA GLN A 52 -7.01 5.88 -22.37
C GLN A 52 -6.13 6.36 -21.19
N GLY A 53 -5.18 5.52 -20.79
CA GLY A 53 -4.10 5.93 -19.90
C GLY A 53 -3.46 4.73 -19.21
N ASP A 54 -2.16 4.79 -18.99
CA ASP A 54 -1.47 3.87 -18.09
C ASP A 54 -1.31 4.53 -16.74
N TRP A 55 -1.51 3.77 -15.66
CA TRP A 55 -1.27 4.21 -14.30
C TRP A 55 0.16 4.75 -14.15
N LYS A 56 0.32 6.04 -13.82
CA LYS A 56 1.65 6.68 -13.80
C LYS A 56 2.36 6.66 -12.46
N GLY A 57 1.64 6.36 -11.38
CA GLY A 57 2.20 6.24 -10.03
C GLY A 57 1.10 6.15 -8.98
N PHE A 58 1.50 5.89 -7.74
CA PHE A 58 0.62 5.77 -6.60
C PHE A 58 1.02 6.76 -5.50
N ILE A 59 0.05 7.52 -4.99
CA ILE A 59 0.29 8.47 -3.89
C ILE A 59 -0.48 7.97 -2.67
N TRP A 60 0.23 7.75 -1.56
CA TRP A 60 -0.35 7.30 -0.31
C TRP A 60 -0.17 8.34 0.79
N HIS A 61 -1.29 8.83 1.33
CA HIS A 61 -1.31 9.74 2.47
C HIS A 61 -2.26 9.22 3.54
N GLN A 62 -1.69 8.45 4.45
CA GLN A 62 -2.38 7.84 5.60
C GLN A 62 -1.34 7.57 6.69
N GLY A 63 -1.81 7.25 7.89
CA GLY A 63 -0.97 6.83 9.02
C GLY A 63 -1.56 7.30 10.33
N SER A 64 -2.34 8.38 10.30
CA SER A 64 -2.98 8.99 11.46
C SER A 64 -3.70 7.98 12.34
N GLN A 65 -4.40 6.99 11.76
CA GLN A 65 -5.18 6.05 12.58
C GLN A 65 -4.33 4.97 13.23
N ALA A 66 -3.09 4.76 12.79
CA ALA A 66 -2.13 3.94 13.50
C ALA A 66 -1.56 4.67 14.74
N VAL A 67 -1.56 6.01 14.73
CA VAL A 67 -0.97 6.83 15.80
C VAL A 67 -1.77 6.77 17.11
N TRP A 68 -3.11 6.74 17.05
CA TRP A 68 -3.97 6.73 18.24
C TRP A 68 -4.77 5.43 18.39
N SER A 69 -4.42 4.39 17.62
CA SER A 69 -5.15 3.11 17.61
C SER A 69 -5.19 2.43 18.98
N ALA A 70 -4.12 2.57 19.78
CA ALA A 70 -4.05 1.95 21.10
C ALA A 70 -5.16 2.46 22.02
N GLN A 71 -5.48 3.76 21.94
CA GLN A 71 -6.57 4.33 22.71
C GLN A 71 -7.94 3.98 22.14
N GLN A 72 -8.07 4.00 20.80
CA GLN A 72 -9.36 3.80 20.16
C GLN A 72 -9.81 2.32 20.16
N TYR A 73 -8.86 1.40 20.02
CA TYR A 73 -9.11 -0.01 19.73
C TYR A 73 -8.44 -0.98 20.72
N GLY A 74 -7.65 -0.48 21.69
CA GLY A 74 -6.91 -1.33 22.62
C GLY A 74 -5.67 -2.01 22.03
N GLU A 75 -5.29 -1.65 20.79
CA GLU A 75 -4.18 -2.26 20.05
C GLU A 75 -3.27 -1.17 19.43
N ASP A 76 -1.95 -1.28 19.63
CA ASP A 76 -0.99 -0.38 19.00
C ASP A 76 -0.59 -0.84 17.58
N ARG A 77 -1.34 -0.36 16.60
CA ARG A 77 -1.17 -0.66 15.17
C ARG A 77 0.02 0.07 14.55
N SER A 78 0.65 1.01 15.26
CA SER A 78 1.91 1.62 14.79
C SER A 78 3.05 0.60 14.74
N LEU A 79 2.99 -0.46 15.54
CA LEU A 79 3.98 -1.54 15.59
C LEU A 79 4.00 -2.41 14.32
N THR A 80 2.85 -2.56 13.66
CA THR A 80 2.70 -3.39 12.44
C THR A 80 2.63 -2.55 11.16
N TYR A 81 2.69 -1.21 11.27
CA TYR A 81 2.49 -0.31 10.13
C TYR A 81 3.46 -0.54 8.98
N TYR A 82 4.74 -0.81 9.26
CA TYR A 82 5.74 -1.07 8.22
C TYR A 82 5.38 -2.29 7.37
N GLY A 83 5.13 -3.44 7.99
CA GLY A 83 4.76 -4.66 7.26
C GLY A 83 3.46 -4.49 6.47
N ASN A 84 2.47 -3.84 7.09
CA ASN A 84 1.20 -3.55 6.43
C ASN A 84 1.37 -2.60 5.23
N LEU A 85 2.23 -1.58 5.33
CA LEU A 85 2.48 -0.64 4.24
C LEU A 85 3.20 -1.33 3.08
N THR A 86 4.24 -2.11 3.38
CA THR A 86 4.98 -2.87 2.37
C THR A 86 4.08 -3.85 1.62
N GLY A 87 3.30 -4.65 2.34
CA GLY A 87 2.35 -5.60 1.72
C GLY A 87 1.27 -4.89 0.90
N PHE A 88 0.69 -3.82 1.43
CA PHE A 88 -0.32 -3.04 0.72
C PHE A 88 0.22 -2.43 -0.58
N VAL A 89 1.39 -1.77 -0.55
CA VAL A 89 1.97 -1.15 -1.74
C VAL A 89 2.38 -2.19 -2.78
N SER A 90 2.91 -3.35 -2.35
CA SER A 90 3.17 -4.48 -3.27
C SER A 90 1.94 -4.82 -4.10
N GLU A 91 0.79 -5.00 -3.44
CA GLU A 91 -0.41 -5.47 -4.15
C GLU A 91 -1.06 -4.37 -4.97
N VAL A 92 -0.96 -3.11 -4.54
CA VAL A 92 -1.38 -1.98 -5.38
C VAL A 92 -0.55 -1.91 -6.66
N ARG A 93 0.78 -2.05 -6.55
CA ARG A 93 1.66 -2.07 -7.73
C ARG A 93 1.39 -3.26 -8.63
N GLU A 94 1.16 -4.45 -8.05
CA GLU A 94 0.78 -5.64 -8.81
C GLU A 94 -0.51 -5.39 -9.61
N LEU A 95 -1.55 -4.87 -8.97
CA LEU A 95 -2.80 -4.53 -9.66
C LEU A 95 -2.60 -3.48 -10.75
N MET A 96 -1.85 -2.41 -10.46
CA MET A 96 -1.55 -1.37 -11.45
C MET A 96 -0.74 -1.91 -12.63
N PHE A 97 0.21 -2.82 -12.38
CA PHE A 97 1.03 -3.46 -13.40
C PHE A 97 0.20 -4.36 -14.30
N GLN A 98 -0.63 -5.25 -13.73
CA GLN A 98 -1.54 -6.13 -14.48
C GLN A 98 -2.55 -5.36 -15.35
N ASN A 99 -2.83 -4.10 -15.00
CA ASN A 99 -3.75 -3.21 -15.71
C ASN A 99 -3.01 -2.07 -16.46
N SER A 100 -1.71 -2.20 -16.72
CA SER A 100 -0.88 -1.24 -17.46
C SER A 100 -0.14 -1.93 -18.60
N ILE A 101 0.16 -1.19 -19.66
CA ILE A 101 1.03 -1.63 -20.77
C ILE A 101 2.34 -0.82 -20.84
N THR A 102 2.52 0.19 -19.99
CA THR A 102 3.73 1.05 -19.96
C THR A 102 4.91 0.38 -19.25
N TRP A 103 4.66 -0.32 -18.15
CA TRP A 103 5.71 -0.75 -17.22
C TRP A 103 6.24 -2.13 -17.58
N ARG A 104 7.53 -2.38 -17.32
CA ARG A 104 8.18 -3.69 -17.53
C ARG A 104 8.00 -4.63 -16.34
N CYS A 105 7.91 -4.06 -15.14
CA CYS A 105 7.61 -4.79 -13.92
C CYS A 105 6.92 -3.84 -12.92
N LYS A 106 6.27 -4.40 -11.91
CA LYS A 106 5.54 -3.62 -10.90
C LYS A 106 6.45 -2.68 -10.10
N GLU A 107 7.72 -3.06 -9.92
CA GLU A 107 8.72 -2.28 -9.18
C GLU A 107 9.04 -0.96 -9.88
N GLU A 108 8.81 -0.82 -11.20
CA GLU A 108 9.01 0.45 -11.90
C GLU A 108 7.98 1.52 -11.55
N ILE A 109 6.81 1.12 -11.03
CA ILE A 109 5.69 2.01 -10.76
C ILE A 109 6.06 2.95 -9.60
N PRO A 110 6.14 4.28 -9.84
CA PRO A 110 6.50 5.24 -8.80
C PRO A 110 5.51 5.24 -7.64
N VAL A 111 6.02 5.30 -6.42
CA VAL A 111 5.22 5.44 -5.19
C VAL A 111 5.66 6.70 -4.45
N VAL A 112 4.70 7.52 -4.04
CA VAL A 112 4.95 8.67 -3.17
C VAL A 112 4.24 8.44 -1.86
N ILE A 113 5.00 8.36 -0.77
CA ILE A 113 4.43 8.25 0.58
C ILE A 113 4.47 9.63 1.22
N VAL A 114 3.31 10.16 1.60
CA VAL A 114 3.21 11.40 2.37
C VAL A 114 3.29 11.06 3.84
N GLN A 115 4.32 11.59 4.50
CA GLN A 115 4.60 11.33 5.89
C GLN A 115 3.47 11.85 6.79
N VAL A 116 3.15 11.09 7.85
CA VAL A 116 2.21 11.54 8.87
C VAL A 116 2.71 12.83 9.53
N GLY A 117 1.83 13.83 9.57
CA GLY A 117 2.13 15.15 10.13
C GLY A 117 2.27 15.17 11.65
N PHE A 118 2.28 16.37 12.21
CA PHE A 118 2.32 16.56 13.66
C PHE A 118 1.14 15.91 14.38
N TRP A 119 1.41 15.32 15.55
CA TRP A 119 0.40 14.63 16.37
C TRP A 119 0.65 14.89 17.86
N PRO A 120 -0.21 15.69 18.53
CA PRO A 120 -0.09 15.95 19.96
C PRO A 120 -0.69 14.78 20.77
N GLY A 121 0.09 14.18 21.68
CA GLY A 121 -0.40 13.17 22.63
C GLY A 121 0.11 11.75 22.42
N TYR A 122 0.53 11.38 21.20
CA TYR A 122 0.97 10.01 20.86
C TYR A 122 2.32 10.02 20.15
N LYS A 123 3.32 10.67 20.76
CA LYS A 123 4.62 10.91 20.13
C LYS A 123 5.28 9.63 19.67
N ASP A 124 5.26 8.58 20.50
CA ASP A 124 5.96 7.33 20.18
C ASP A 124 5.30 6.59 19.02
N ALA A 125 3.97 6.48 19.02
CA ALA A 125 3.23 5.85 17.92
C ALA A 125 3.31 6.68 16.62
N ALA A 126 3.29 8.01 16.72
CA ALA A 126 3.55 8.90 15.60
C ALA A 126 4.96 8.70 15.03
N ASN A 127 5.98 8.64 15.87
CA ASN A 127 7.36 8.41 15.46
C ASN A 127 7.52 7.03 14.81
N ARG A 128 6.98 5.96 15.41
CA ARG A 128 6.98 4.62 14.80
C ARG A 128 6.33 4.60 13.41
N THR A 129 5.20 5.29 13.26
CA THR A 129 4.51 5.40 11.96
C THR A 129 5.37 6.15 10.94
N ARG A 130 5.98 7.28 11.32
CA ARG A 130 6.90 8.04 10.44
C ARG A 130 8.14 7.23 10.07
N ASP A 131 8.71 6.51 11.02
CA ASP A 131 9.88 5.65 10.82
C ASP A 131 9.54 4.49 9.88
N ALA A 132 8.35 3.90 10.00
CA ALA A 132 7.87 2.88 9.08
C ALA A 132 7.71 3.41 7.65
N GLN A 133 7.13 4.62 7.48
CA GLN A 133 7.02 5.27 6.17
C GLN A 133 8.38 5.58 5.55
N ALA A 134 9.31 6.12 6.35
CA ALA A 134 10.67 6.41 5.91
C ALA A 134 11.44 5.13 5.57
N LYS A 135 11.32 4.08 6.40
CA LYS A 135 11.94 2.78 6.16
C LYS A 135 11.47 2.17 4.85
N PHE A 136 10.17 2.20 4.56
CA PHE A 136 9.63 1.72 3.28
C PHE A 136 10.30 2.45 2.11
N CYS A 137 10.32 3.80 2.12
CA CYS A 137 10.90 4.56 1.02
C CYS A 137 12.41 4.35 0.88
N ASN A 138 13.14 4.21 1.99
CA ASN A 138 14.59 3.94 1.95
C ASN A 138 14.95 2.57 1.38
N GLN A 139 14.01 1.63 1.34
CA GLN A 139 14.24 0.26 0.87
C GLN A 139 13.71 0.02 -0.55
N ASP A 140 13.09 1.04 -1.16
CA ASP A 140 12.45 0.93 -2.46
C ASP A 140 12.94 2.07 -3.36
N PRO A 141 13.71 1.77 -4.42
CA PRO A 141 14.34 2.78 -5.27
C PRO A 141 13.32 3.63 -6.06
N ARG A 142 12.05 3.22 -6.13
CA ARG A 142 10.96 3.94 -6.80
C ARG A 142 9.93 4.49 -5.81
N ALA A 143 10.25 4.50 -4.51
CA ALA A 143 9.41 5.11 -3.49
C ALA A 143 10.10 6.33 -2.87
N VAL A 144 9.41 7.47 -2.83
CA VAL A 144 9.95 8.71 -2.24
C VAL A 144 9.03 9.21 -1.12
N LEU A 145 9.66 9.60 -0.01
CA LEU A 145 8.98 10.13 1.17
C LEU A 145 8.81 11.66 1.06
N VAL A 146 7.57 12.14 1.10
CA VAL A 146 7.27 13.56 1.28
C VAL A 146 7.19 13.87 2.76
N LYS A 147 8.17 14.64 3.25
CA LYS A 147 8.18 15.14 4.64
C LYS A 147 7.21 16.29 4.82
N THR A 148 6.58 16.32 6.00
CA THR A 148 5.49 17.24 6.35
C THR A 148 5.64 17.84 7.76
N ASP A 149 6.81 17.65 8.38
CA ASP A 149 7.10 18.05 9.77
C ASP A 149 7.10 19.57 10.00
N ASP A 150 7.28 20.35 8.92
CA ASP A 150 7.25 21.81 8.91
C ASP A 150 5.88 22.40 8.53
N LEU A 151 4.89 21.57 8.22
CA LEU A 151 3.54 22.00 7.86
C LEU A 151 2.67 22.28 9.10
N SER A 152 1.44 22.76 8.88
CA SER A 152 0.52 23.14 9.95
C SER A 152 0.34 22.01 10.96
N ARG A 153 0.33 22.35 12.26
CA ARG A 153 0.26 21.39 13.38
C ARG A 153 -1.16 21.00 13.79
N TYR A 154 -2.13 21.28 12.95
CA TYR A 154 -3.52 20.87 13.16
C TYR A 154 -3.71 19.39 12.79
N TYR A 155 -4.79 18.79 13.29
CA TYR A 155 -5.17 17.41 12.92
C TYR A 155 -5.38 17.24 11.40
N HIS A 156 -5.88 18.28 10.75
CA HIS A 156 -5.95 18.39 9.29
C HIS A 156 -5.09 19.54 8.80
N TYR A 157 -4.37 19.33 7.70
CA TYR A 157 -3.62 20.41 7.05
C TYR A 157 -4.52 21.56 6.63
N ASP A 158 -4.03 22.79 6.80
CA ASP A 158 -4.65 23.97 6.21
C ASP A 158 -4.41 24.04 4.69
N ALA A 159 -5.08 24.98 4.02
CA ALA A 159 -4.98 25.14 2.58
C ALA A 159 -3.54 25.41 2.09
N ALA A 160 -2.77 26.20 2.85
CA ALA A 160 -1.38 26.49 2.53
C ALA A 160 -0.50 25.22 2.60
N SER A 161 -0.69 24.42 3.65
CA SER A 161 -0.02 23.13 3.83
C SER A 161 -0.38 22.15 2.71
N PHE A 162 -1.64 22.13 2.25
CA PHE A 162 -2.02 21.35 1.08
C PHE A 162 -1.30 21.79 -0.20
N LEU A 163 -1.23 23.10 -0.49
CA LEU A 163 -0.51 23.60 -1.66
C LEU A 163 0.99 23.25 -1.63
N ILE A 164 1.63 23.45 -0.47
CA ILE A 164 3.04 23.08 -0.28
C ILE A 164 3.23 21.58 -0.47
N SER A 165 2.37 20.76 0.15
CA SER A 165 2.44 19.30 0.03
C SER A 165 2.21 18.83 -1.41
N GLY A 166 1.29 19.45 -2.16
CA GLY A 166 1.04 19.12 -3.57
C GLY A 166 2.28 19.34 -4.44
N ASN A 167 2.97 20.47 -4.26
CA ASN A 167 4.23 20.73 -4.95
C ASN A 167 5.32 19.70 -4.56
N ARG A 168 5.42 19.34 -3.28
CA ARG A 168 6.39 18.32 -2.82
C ARG A 168 6.07 16.94 -3.37
N ILE A 169 4.80 16.57 -3.49
CA ILE A 169 4.37 15.32 -4.10
C ILE A 169 4.76 15.28 -5.58
N ALA A 170 4.58 16.37 -6.31
CA ALA A 170 5.01 16.45 -7.71
C ALA A 170 6.53 16.30 -7.85
N GLN A 171 7.31 16.92 -6.97
CA GLN A 171 8.77 16.78 -6.94
C GLN A 171 9.21 15.35 -6.60
N ALA A 172 8.61 14.77 -5.55
CA ALA A 172 8.88 13.38 -5.13
C ALA A 172 8.52 12.37 -6.22
N TYR A 173 7.46 12.63 -6.99
CA TYR A 173 7.11 11.82 -8.15
C TYR A 173 8.20 11.87 -9.24
N GLN A 174 8.73 13.06 -9.55
CA GLN A 174 9.84 13.19 -10.51
C GLN A 174 11.12 12.51 -10.02
N GLU A 175 11.41 12.59 -8.72
CA GLU A 175 12.53 11.87 -8.10
C GLU A 175 12.34 10.35 -8.21
N ALA A 176 11.15 9.84 -7.88
CA ALA A 176 10.81 8.43 -8.01
C ALA A 176 10.92 7.93 -9.47
N LEU A 177 10.66 8.79 -10.46
CA LEU A 177 10.87 8.46 -11.87
C LEU A 177 12.36 8.26 -12.24
N GLY A 178 13.28 8.86 -11.49
CA GLY A 178 14.73 8.71 -11.67
C GLY A 178 15.34 7.47 -11.00
N GLY A 179 14.59 6.76 -10.16
CA GLY A 179 15.04 5.54 -9.49
C GLY A 179 15.37 4.41 -10.47
N VAL A 180 16.49 3.72 -10.27
CA VAL A 180 16.89 2.58 -11.11
C VAL A 180 16.31 1.30 -10.52
N VAL A 181 15.67 0.49 -11.37
CA VAL A 181 15.07 -0.80 -11.03
C VAL A 181 15.54 -1.86 -12.00
N GLU A 182 15.92 -3.01 -11.46
CA GLU A 182 16.14 -4.24 -12.23
C GLU A 182 14.83 -5.02 -12.27
N CYS A 183 14.21 -5.09 -13.45
CA CYS A 183 13.08 -5.98 -13.66
C CYS A 183 13.59 -7.40 -13.94
N PRO A 184 12.94 -8.44 -13.39
CA PRO A 184 13.29 -9.81 -13.75
C PRO A 184 13.09 -10.02 -15.26
N ASP A 185 14.08 -10.63 -15.91
CA ASP A 185 13.99 -10.98 -17.32
C ASP A 185 12.87 -12.00 -17.55
N GLU A 186 11.92 -11.70 -18.44
CA GLU A 186 10.87 -12.65 -18.86
C GLU A 186 11.41 -13.91 -19.57
N ARG A 187 12.73 -14.03 -19.77
CA ARG A 187 13.37 -15.06 -20.60
C ARG A 187 13.85 -16.30 -19.86
N VAL A 188 13.38 -16.57 -18.65
CA VAL A 188 13.55 -17.90 -18.06
C VAL A 188 12.19 -18.59 -18.01
N PRO A 189 11.84 -19.42 -19.01
CA PRO A 189 10.80 -20.40 -18.81
C PRO A 189 11.20 -21.21 -17.58
N SER A 190 10.34 -21.20 -16.56
CA SER A 190 10.40 -22.10 -15.41
C SER A 190 10.72 -23.49 -15.93
N SER A 191 11.94 -23.96 -15.68
CA SER A 191 12.33 -25.31 -16.02
C SER A 191 11.42 -26.24 -15.22
N SER A 192 10.56 -26.94 -15.94
CA SER A 192 9.69 -28.01 -15.45
C SER A 192 10.42 -28.93 -14.47
N PRO A 193 9.73 -29.46 -13.45
CA PRO A 193 10.35 -30.37 -12.49
C PRO A 193 10.85 -31.60 -13.23
N SER A 194 12.14 -31.92 -13.08
CA SER A 194 12.69 -33.19 -13.53
C SER A 194 11.94 -34.34 -12.88
N GLU A 195 11.33 -35.17 -13.72
CA GLU A 195 10.88 -36.51 -13.38
C GLU A 195 11.99 -37.24 -12.62
N LYS A 196 11.75 -37.55 -11.34
CA LYS A 196 12.47 -38.62 -10.67
C LYS A 196 11.69 -39.91 -10.89
N SER A 197 12.26 -40.74 -11.74
CA SER A 197 12.02 -42.18 -11.89
C SER A 197 11.78 -42.88 -10.55
N MET A 198 10.68 -43.66 -10.52
CA MET A 198 10.46 -44.94 -9.82
C MET A 198 11.78 -45.68 -9.46
N GLU A 199 11.97 -46.41 -8.35
CA GLU A 199 11.12 -47.17 -7.39
C GLU A 199 12.06 -47.68 -6.24
N PRO A 200 11.72 -48.58 -5.26
CA PRO A 200 10.44 -49.20 -4.88
C PRO A 200 10.09 -49.19 -3.36
N SER A 201 8.80 -49.41 -3.09
CA SER A 201 8.19 -50.18 -1.99
C SER A 201 8.98 -50.42 -0.69
N MET A 202 8.50 -49.83 0.41
CA MET A 202 8.41 -50.52 1.70
C MET A 202 7.10 -50.17 2.43
N SER A 203 6.30 -51.21 2.61
CA SER A 203 5.08 -51.27 3.42
C SER A 203 5.37 -50.97 4.90
N LEU A 204 4.67 -49.98 5.47
CA LEU A 204 4.42 -49.91 6.91
C LEU A 204 2.94 -49.54 7.12
N GLU A 205 2.30 -50.36 7.96
CA GLU A 205 0.87 -50.36 8.27
C GLU A 205 0.40 -49.06 8.95
N PRO A 206 -0.86 -48.66 8.78
CA PRO A 206 -1.41 -47.47 9.41
C PRO A 206 -1.75 -47.72 10.89
N THR A 207 -1.13 -46.94 11.79
CA THR A 207 -1.61 -46.79 13.16
C THR A 207 -2.84 -45.88 13.13
N VAL A 208 -4.01 -46.46 13.37
CA VAL A 208 -5.29 -45.77 13.55
C VAL A 208 -5.25 -45.02 14.88
N MET A 209 -5.05 -43.70 14.85
CA MET A 209 -5.40 -42.84 15.99
C MET A 209 -6.84 -42.34 15.80
N ARG A 210 -7.71 -42.95 16.60
CA ARG A 210 -9.13 -42.63 16.75
C ARG A 210 -9.22 -41.35 17.59
N LEU A 211 -9.65 -40.24 16.99
CA LEU A 211 -10.01 -39.03 17.73
C LEU A 211 -11.46 -39.20 18.18
N GLU A 212 -11.66 -39.58 19.44
CA GLU A 212 -12.97 -39.58 20.08
C GLU A 212 -13.47 -38.14 20.22
N THR A 213 -14.66 -37.90 19.69
CA THR A 213 -15.41 -36.66 19.82
C THR A 213 -16.39 -36.84 20.96
N ASP A 214 -16.03 -36.36 22.14
CA ASP A 214 -16.96 -36.22 23.26
C ASP A 214 -17.49 -34.78 23.33
N LEU A 215 -18.67 -34.59 22.76
CA LEU A 215 -19.68 -33.64 23.23
C LEU A 215 -20.60 -34.43 24.17
N PRO A 216 -21.01 -33.88 25.33
CA PRO A 216 -22.32 -33.23 25.29
C PRO A 216 -22.57 -32.09 26.31
N SER A 217 -23.50 -31.22 25.88
CA SER A 217 -24.61 -30.60 26.62
C SER A 217 -24.34 -29.85 27.94
N SER A 218 -24.59 -28.54 27.95
CA SER A 218 -25.85 -28.02 28.50
C SER A 218 -25.94 -26.50 28.35
N ILE A 219 -27.11 -26.09 27.88
CA ILE A 219 -27.61 -24.72 27.87
C ILE A 219 -28.04 -24.41 29.31
N ASN A 220 -27.61 -23.27 29.85
CA ASN A 220 -28.24 -22.70 31.04
C ASN A 220 -28.69 -21.27 30.73
N THR A 221 -29.98 -21.13 30.46
CA THR A 221 -30.71 -19.88 30.48
C THR A 221 -31.10 -19.58 31.93
N ASN A 222 -30.56 -18.51 32.52
CA ASN A 222 -31.21 -17.62 33.49
C ASN A 222 -30.14 -16.77 34.18
N GLU A 223 -30.12 -15.47 33.90
CA GLU A 223 -30.03 -14.38 34.90
C GLU A 223 -29.96 -13.03 34.18
N LEU A 224 -31.14 -12.41 34.05
CA LEU A 224 -31.31 -10.97 33.90
C LEU A 224 -32.37 -10.56 34.93
N VAL A 225 -31.92 -9.90 35.99
CA VAL A 225 -32.66 -8.90 36.78
C VAL A 225 -31.71 -7.74 36.98
#